data_AF-A0A2V7TQ37-F1
#
_entry.id   AF-A0A2V7TQ37-F1
#
_cell.length_a   1.000
_cell.length_b   1.000
_cell.length_c   1.000
_cell.angle_alpha   90.00
_cell.angle_beta   90.00
_cell.angle_gamma   90.00
#
_symmetry.space_group_name_H-M   'P 1'
#
loop_
_entity.id
_entity.type
_entity.pdbx_description
1 polymer ?
#
loop_
_entity_poly.entity_id
_entity_poly.type
_entity_poly.pdbx_seq_one_letter_code
_entity_poly.pdbx_strand_id
1 'polypeptide(L)'
;MTPIFETVPAEFDCARCVPGECGTDLLRRFDALRPLQAFVLAAGEDPAPLLAHLQTERPGLFEWSPLQEGPPTWRIEIARRQSRPGEARAITEALEWDHDRLDRLERRLAVRLGIPLNGVDPELVHLGTKSGSRKVFREAGLECPEGIEDLRSETDVEEGLAELQSRRPGLRSAVVKLNESFSGEGNAMFRYPASASRAALRDSLQGLEFAVPGETHASYFEKLSRMGGVVEEFLEGTEVTSPSVQMRINPLGDVTVSSTHEQILGGRSGQVYLGCVFPAAEDYRWQLHDAGLKVGRVLAAKGVMSRFSVDFLVRRGRPGEAWNVSALEINLRMGGTTHPTLALRFLTGGRLNPDTGLFLSPGGVAKYYRATDNLCSEAYRGLAPEDLVDILTVNHLSFSRRPETGILFHMIGAISEFGKVGMMAIGNDRAEADALYARAVEVLDRESVKVPPSRPSSWMQPGLSGRARAVVR
;
A
#
# COMPACT_ATOMS: atom_id res chain seq x y z
N MET A 1 2.85 9.86 23.11
CA MET A 1 4.17 9.20 23.03
C MET A 1 5.05 10.08 22.17
N THR A 2 6.21 10.52 22.67
CA THR A 2 7.23 11.14 21.82
C THR A 2 7.62 10.10 20.75
N PRO A 3 7.61 10.43 19.45
CA PRO A 3 8.08 9.49 18.44
C PRO A 3 9.51 9.08 18.78
N ILE A 4 9.79 7.78 18.85
CA ILE A 4 11.05 7.19 19.37
C ILE A 4 12.27 7.52 18.48
N PHE A 5 12.09 8.34 17.43
CA PHE A 5 13.03 8.51 16.32
C PHE A 5 13.44 9.96 16.01
N GLU A 6 13.08 10.93 16.86
CA GLU A 6 13.50 12.33 16.64
C GLU A 6 14.93 12.64 17.12
N THR A 7 15.55 11.75 17.89
CA THR A 7 16.96 11.90 18.24
C THR A 7 17.82 11.52 17.05
N VAL A 8 18.70 12.43 16.61
CA VAL A 8 19.79 12.12 15.67
C VAL A 8 20.49 10.86 16.19
N PRO A 9 20.52 9.75 15.42
CA PRO A 9 21.11 8.52 15.90
C PRO A 9 22.56 8.75 16.31
N ALA A 10 22.98 8.18 17.44
CA ALA A 10 24.36 8.31 17.90
C ALA A 10 25.32 7.73 16.85
N GLU A 11 26.46 8.38 16.65
CA GLU A 11 27.47 7.91 15.70
C GLU A 11 28.50 7.01 16.40
N PHE A 12 28.75 5.84 15.81
CA PHE A 12 29.80 4.90 16.17
C PHE A 12 30.88 4.94 15.10
N ASP A 13 31.97 5.60 15.42
CA ASP A 13 33.13 5.79 14.55
C ASP A 13 34.14 4.66 14.74
N CYS A 14 34.27 3.80 13.73
CA CYS A 14 35.19 2.66 13.72
C CYS A 14 36.66 3.07 13.86
N ALA A 15 37.02 4.31 13.48
CA ALA A 15 38.40 4.80 13.62
C ALA A 15 38.82 4.92 15.10
N ARG A 16 37.87 4.90 16.03
CA ARG A 16 38.10 4.96 17.48
C ARG A 16 38.18 3.58 18.13
N CYS A 17 37.97 2.50 17.38
CA CYS A 17 38.04 1.15 17.90
C CYS A 17 39.49 0.71 18.11
N VAL A 18 39.72 -0.13 19.11
CA VAL A 18 40.95 -0.89 19.21
C VAL A 18 41.02 -1.86 18.01
N PRO A 19 42.18 -2.00 17.33
CA PRO A 19 42.32 -2.92 16.21
C PRO A 19 41.84 -4.33 16.57
N GLY A 20 40.91 -4.87 15.78
CA GLY A 20 40.31 -6.19 16.00
C GLY A 20 39.07 -6.21 16.92
N GLU A 21 38.79 -5.17 17.70
CA GLU A 21 37.65 -5.13 18.63
C GLU A 21 36.39 -4.50 18.04
N CYS A 22 36.48 -3.90 16.84
CA CYS A 22 35.38 -3.17 16.22
C CYS A 22 34.09 -4.02 16.06
N GLY A 23 34.23 -5.32 15.76
CA GLY A 23 33.09 -6.24 15.68
C GLY A 23 32.41 -6.46 17.04
N THR A 24 33.20 -6.65 18.11
CA THR A 24 32.67 -6.80 19.47
C THR A 24 32.00 -5.52 19.97
N ASP A 25 32.60 -4.36 19.68
CA ASP A 25 32.03 -3.05 20.02
C ASP A 25 30.72 -2.78 19.27
N LEU A 26 30.65 -3.17 18.00
CA LEU A 26 29.43 -3.11 17.20
C LEU A 26 28.30 -3.92 17.85
N LEU A 27 28.55 -5.18 18.20
CA LEU A 27 27.56 -6.05 18.85
C LEU A 27 27.09 -5.46 20.18
N ARG A 28 28.01 -4.97 21.02
CA ARG A 28 27.68 -4.38 22.33
C ARG A 28 26.75 -3.17 22.18
N ARG A 29 27.02 -2.32 21.20
CA ARG A 29 26.18 -1.14 20.91
C ARG A 29 24.82 -1.54 20.39
N PHE A 30 24.78 -2.52 19.48
CA PHE A 30 23.53 -3.05 18.96
C PHE A 30 22.66 -3.65 20.08
N ASP A 31 23.24 -4.46 20.96
CA ASP A 31 22.53 -5.10 22.07
C ASP A 31 21.96 -4.09 23.07
N ALA A 32 22.59 -2.91 23.19
CA ALA A 32 22.13 -1.80 24.02
C ALA A 32 20.95 -1.01 23.41
N LEU A 33 20.65 -1.16 22.12
CA LEU A 33 19.49 -0.53 21.50
C LEU A 33 18.20 -1.15 22.05
N ARG A 34 17.19 -0.33 22.36
CA ARG A 34 15.81 -0.85 22.46
C ARG A 34 15.26 -1.17 21.08
N PRO A 35 14.22 -2.02 20.95
CA PRO A 35 13.54 -2.19 19.68
C PRO A 35 13.18 -0.85 19.05
N LEU A 36 13.35 -0.76 17.74
CA LEU A 36 13.15 0.43 16.92
C LEU A 36 14.17 1.56 17.15
N GLN A 37 15.17 1.41 18.03
CA GLN A 37 16.25 2.40 18.09
C GLN A 37 17.31 2.13 17.02
N ALA A 38 18.07 3.18 16.66
CA ALA A 38 19.13 3.09 15.66
C ALA A 38 20.40 3.85 16.09
N PHE A 39 21.54 3.51 15.47
CA PHE A 39 22.78 4.27 15.51
C PHE A 39 23.40 4.34 14.10
N VAL A 40 24.35 5.25 13.87
CA VAL A 40 25.10 5.32 12.61
C VAL A 40 26.49 4.70 12.81
N LEU A 41 26.80 3.65 12.05
CA LEU A 41 28.15 3.11 11.88
C LEU A 41 28.90 3.98 10.88
N ALA A 42 30.01 4.60 11.29
CA ALA A 42 30.92 5.34 10.42
C ALA A 42 32.23 4.55 10.27
N ALA A 43 32.60 4.20 9.04
CA ALA A 43 33.79 3.41 8.74
C ALA A 43 34.64 4.06 7.66
N GLY A 44 35.97 3.97 7.80
CA GLY A 44 36.94 4.38 6.77
C GLY A 44 37.28 3.28 5.76
N GLU A 45 36.70 2.10 5.92
CA GLU A 45 36.82 0.95 5.03
C GLU A 45 35.41 0.41 4.71
N ASP A 46 35.34 -0.51 3.74
CA ASP A 46 34.08 -1.16 3.37
C ASP A 46 33.44 -1.84 4.59
N PRO A 47 32.22 -1.45 4.99
CA PRO A 47 31.54 -1.99 6.16
C PRO A 47 30.93 -3.38 5.97
N ALA A 48 30.97 -3.96 4.76
CA ALA A 48 30.40 -5.27 4.48
C ALA A 48 30.84 -6.39 5.47
N PRO A 49 32.11 -6.51 5.90
CA PRO A 49 32.51 -7.51 6.88
C PRO A 49 31.87 -7.32 8.26
N LEU A 50 31.68 -6.06 8.69
CA LEU A 50 31.03 -5.74 9.97
C LEU A 50 29.53 -6.05 9.93
N LEU A 51 28.88 -5.73 8.81
CA LEU A 51 27.47 -6.10 8.60
C LEU A 51 27.29 -7.61 8.53
N ALA A 52 28.18 -8.33 7.85
CA ALA A 52 28.17 -9.79 7.81
C ALA A 52 28.34 -10.39 9.21
N HIS A 53 29.25 -9.85 10.03
CA HIS A 53 29.43 -10.27 11.42
C HIS A 53 28.16 -10.05 12.25
N LEU A 54 27.54 -8.87 12.14
CA LEU A 54 26.27 -8.58 12.81
C LEU A 54 25.15 -9.53 12.34
N GLN A 55 25.09 -9.85 11.04
CA GLN A 55 24.15 -10.80 10.47
C GLN A 55 24.32 -12.22 11.00
N THR A 56 25.56 -12.67 11.18
CA THR A 56 25.86 -13.99 11.77
C THR A 56 25.45 -14.05 13.24
N GLU A 57 25.76 -13.00 14.01
CA GLU A 57 25.61 -13.00 15.46
C GLU A 57 24.20 -12.59 15.93
N ARG A 58 23.49 -11.78 15.15
CA ARG A 58 22.15 -11.24 15.46
C ARG A 58 21.19 -11.44 14.28
N PRO A 59 21.02 -12.68 13.79
CA PRO A 59 20.22 -12.94 12.60
C PRO A 59 18.78 -12.49 12.80
N GLY A 60 18.25 -11.72 11.85
CA GLY A 60 16.85 -11.28 11.85
C GLY A 60 16.52 -10.20 12.88
N LEU A 61 17.50 -9.63 13.59
CA LEU A 61 17.26 -8.66 14.66
C LEU A 61 17.48 -7.19 14.25
N PHE A 62 17.98 -6.93 13.05
CA PHE A 62 18.30 -5.57 12.63
C PHE A 62 17.90 -5.27 11.19
N GLU A 63 17.76 -3.99 10.92
CA GLU A 63 17.71 -3.39 9.60
C GLU A 63 18.90 -2.47 9.41
N TRP A 64 19.32 -2.26 8.18
CA TRP A 64 20.39 -1.31 7.89
C TRP A 64 20.16 -0.59 6.56
N SER A 65 20.71 0.61 6.45
CA SER A 65 20.69 1.36 5.18
C SER A 65 21.88 2.31 5.04
N PRO A 66 22.47 2.42 3.83
CA PRO A 66 23.53 3.37 3.58
C PRO A 66 22.99 4.82 3.67
N LEU A 67 23.71 5.66 4.40
CA LEU A 67 23.53 7.12 4.45
C LEU A 67 24.57 7.85 3.60
N GLN A 68 25.75 7.26 3.45
CA GLN A 68 26.85 7.75 2.63
C GLN A 68 27.66 6.56 2.14
N GLU A 69 27.85 6.48 0.83
CA GLU A 69 28.79 5.53 0.22
C GLU A 69 30.18 6.16 0.24
N GLY A 70 31.17 5.40 0.73
CA GLY A 70 32.57 5.80 0.65
C GLY A 70 33.20 5.39 -0.69
N PRO A 71 34.51 5.60 -0.85
CA PRO A 71 35.43 6.32 0.06
C PRO A 71 35.24 7.86 0.05
N PRO A 72 35.76 8.60 1.06
CA PRO A 72 36.65 8.14 2.16
C PRO A 72 35.91 7.64 3.41
N THR A 73 34.60 7.79 3.48
CA THR A 73 33.83 7.41 4.67
C THR A 73 32.50 6.79 4.25
N TRP A 74 32.24 5.60 4.78
CA TRP A 74 30.95 4.95 4.73
C TRP A 74 30.16 5.30 5.98
N ARG A 75 28.87 5.61 5.82
CA ARG A 75 27.96 5.81 6.95
C ARG A 75 26.74 4.94 6.75
N ILE A 76 26.45 4.06 7.71
CA ILE A 76 25.31 3.14 7.66
C ILE A 76 24.47 3.35 8.90
N GLU A 77 23.18 3.56 8.71
CA GLU A 77 22.21 3.48 9.80
C GLU A 77 21.91 2.02 10.10
N ILE A 78 22.02 1.61 11.36
CA ILE A 78 21.67 0.27 11.84
C ILE A 78 20.55 0.43 12.88
N ALA A 79 19.41 -0.20 12.64
CA ALA A 79 18.22 -0.13 13.49
C ALA A 79 17.87 -1.51 14.06
N ARG A 80 17.46 -1.58 15.33
CA ARG A 80 17.00 -2.84 15.96
C ARG A 80 15.55 -3.12 15.60
N ARG A 81 15.26 -4.31 15.09
CA ARG A 81 13.90 -4.79 14.81
C ARG A 81 13.18 -5.17 16.10
N GLN A 82 11.85 -5.11 16.05
CA GLN A 82 10.98 -5.70 17.05
C GLN A 82 10.56 -7.10 16.57
N SER A 83 11.51 -8.04 16.58
CA SER A 83 11.37 -9.40 16.07
C SER A 83 12.07 -10.40 17.01
N ARG A 84 11.76 -11.68 16.84
CA ARG A 84 12.47 -12.76 17.55
C ARG A 84 13.81 -13.07 16.87
N PRO A 85 14.83 -13.53 17.63
CA PRO A 85 16.08 -13.96 17.03
C PRO A 85 15.87 -15.05 15.98
N GLY A 86 16.46 -14.87 14.79
CA GLY A 86 16.34 -15.80 13.67
C GLY A 86 15.03 -15.68 12.88
N GLU A 87 14.13 -14.78 13.25
CA GLU A 87 12.87 -14.58 12.53
C GLU A 87 13.12 -13.96 11.15
N ALA A 88 12.62 -14.63 10.11
CA ALA A 88 12.71 -14.15 8.74
C ALA A 88 11.94 -12.83 8.61
N ARG A 89 12.51 -11.90 7.84
CA ARG A 89 11.84 -10.65 7.49
C ARG A 89 10.76 -10.93 6.45
N ALA A 90 9.52 -10.60 6.77
CA ALA A 90 8.45 -10.63 5.77
C ALA A 90 8.59 -9.46 4.80
N ILE A 91 8.14 -9.62 3.54
CA ILE A 91 8.19 -8.55 2.54
C ILE A 91 7.40 -7.32 3.02
N THR A 92 6.23 -7.51 3.61
CA THR A 92 5.40 -6.40 4.13
C THR A 92 6.12 -5.62 5.23
N GLU A 93 6.75 -6.34 6.18
CA GLU A 93 7.58 -5.71 7.22
C GLU A 93 8.76 -4.94 6.62
N ALA A 94 9.31 -5.45 5.51
CA ALA A 94 10.39 -4.77 4.81
C ALA A 94 9.97 -3.43 4.21
N LEU A 95 8.82 -3.43 3.53
CA LEU A 95 8.25 -2.25 2.91
C LEU A 95 7.79 -1.22 3.95
N GLU A 96 7.17 -1.66 5.05
CA GLU A 96 6.79 -0.79 6.16
C GLU A 96 7.99 -0.03 6.73
N TRP A 97 9.07 -0.75 7.04
CA TRP A 97 10.28 -0.12 7.58
C TRP A 97 10.91 0.88 6.58
N ASP A 98 10.93 0.54 5.29
CA ASP A 98 11.52 1.41 4.29
C ASP A 98 10.67 2.66 4.06
N HIS A 99 9.33 2.54 4.04
CA HIS A 99 8.43 3.70 3.97
C HIS A 99 8.60 4.64 5.18
N ASP A 100 8.59 4.10 6.41
CA ASP A 100 8.81 4.90 7.62
C ASP A 100 10.16 5.63 7.59
N ARG A 101 11.18 4.99 7.02
CA ARG A 101 12.50 5.58 6.86
C ARG A 101 12.49 6.66 5.79
N LEU A 102 11.90 6.40 4.62
CA LEU A 102 11.85 7.36 3.50
C LEU A 102 11.07 8.62 3.89
N ASP A 103 9.92 8.50 4.54
CA ASP A 103 9.12 9.64 4.99
C ASP A 103 9.94 10.59 5.90
N ARG A 104 10.74 10.02 6.81
CA ARG A 104 11.65 10.79 7.67
C ARG A 104 12.76 11.48 6.89
N LEU A 105 13.32 10.82 5.87
CA LEU A 105 14.37 11.38 5.03
C LEU A 105 13.83 12.50 4.13
N GLU A 106 12.63 12.34 3.59
CA GLU A 106 11.95 13.38 2.82
C GLU A 106 11.68 14.63 3.67
N ARG A 107 11.16 14.46 4.89
CA ARG A 107 10.99 15.57 5.85
C ARG A 107 12.32 16.27 6.13
N ARG A 108 13.38 15.50 6.44
CA ARG A 108 14.72 16.04 6.72
C ARG A 108 15.30 16.79 5.52
N LEU A 109 15.10 16.26 4.31
CA LEU A 109 15.56 16.89 3.07
C LEU A 109 14.83 18.21 2.83
N ALA A 110 13.49 18.24 3.00
CA ALA A 110 12.70 19.45 2.85
C ALA A 110 13.17 20.58 3.78
N VAL A 111 13.40 20.26 5.07
CA VAL A 111 13.94 21.21 6.06
C VAL A 111 15.32 21.71 5.65
N ARG A 112 16.23 20.82 5.22
CA ARG A 112 17.60 21.19 4.81
C ARG A 112 17.62 22.10 3.58
N LEU A 113 16.70 21.88 2.64
CA LEU A 113 16.58 22.68 1.44
C LEU A 113 15.78 23.98 1.66
N GLY A 114 15.11 24.13 2.80
CA GLY A 114 14.22 25.27 3.06
C GLY A 114 13.00 25.29 2.14
N ILE A 115 12.53 24.13 1.69
CA ILE A 115 11.36 23.99 0.82
C ILE A 115 10.20 23.28 1.56
N PRO A 116 8.93 23.55 1.20
CA PRO A 116 7.80 22.84 1.79
C PRO A 116 7.85 21.33 1.50
N LEU A 117 7.53 20.51 2.50
CA LEU A 117 7.27 19.09 2.31
C LEU A 117 5.96 18.91 1.52
N ASN A 118 6.03 18.33 0.32
CA ASN A 118 4.84 18.03 -0.50
C ASN A 118 4.28 16.63 -0.18
N GLY A 119 4.05 16.37 1.10
CA GLY A 119 3.62 15.09 1.64
C GLY A 119 2.93 15.27 2.98
N VAL A 120 2.46 14.17 3.55
CA VAL A 120 1.90 14.15 4.90
C VAL A 120 3.06 14.25 5.88
N ASP A 121 2.96 15.13 6.87
CA ASP A 121 3.94 15.13 7.96
C ASP A 121 3.89 13.75 8.66
N PRO A 122 5.03 13.06 8.85
CA PRO A 122 5.12 11.83 9.64
C PRO A 122 4.37 11.88 10.98
N GLU A 123 4.29 13.04 11.63
CA GLU A 123 3.53 13.20 12.89
C GLU A 123 2.01 13.05 12.73
N LEU A 124 1.49 13.23 11.52
CA LEU A 124 0.08 13.17 11.17
C LEU A 124 -0.35 11.83 10.57
N VAL A 125 0.57 10.89 10.32
CA VAL A 125 0.27 9.57 9.72
C VAL A 125 -0.77 8.79 10.54
N HIS A 126 -0.78 8.99 11.86
CA HIS A 126 -1.76 8.36 12.75
C HIS A 126 -3.23 8.65 12.36
N LEU A 127 -3.51 9.76 11.67
CA LEU A 127 -4.84 10.11 11.16
C LEU A 127 -5.33 9.17 10.04
N GLY A 128 -4.42 8.50 9.35
CA GLY A 128 -4.71 7.51 8.29
C GLY A 128 -4.78 6.07 8.78
N THR A 129 -4.46 5.79 10.05
CA THR A 129 -4.66 4.46 10.63
C THR A 129 -6.14 4.08 10.64
N LYS A 130 -6.50 2.80 10.78
CA LYS A 130 -7.92 2.41 10.89
C LYS A 130 -8.63 3.12 12.05
N SER A 131 -8.00 3.20 13.22
CA SER A 131 -8.51 3.94 14.38
C SER A 131 -8.59 5.45 14.10
N GLY A 132 -7.55 6.04 13.49
CA GLY A 132 -7.50 7.46 13.14
C GLY A 132 -8.56 7.87 12.12
N SER A 133 -8.74 7.05 11.08
CA SER A 133 -9.72 7.24 10.01
C SER A 133 -11.14 7.35 10.58
N ARG A 134 -11.52 6.42 11.46
CA ARG A 134 -12.84 6.42 12.11
C ARG A 134 -13.09 7.67 12.94
N LYS A 135 -12.07 8.16 13.66
CA LYS A 135 -12.16 9.44 14.41
C LYS A 135 -12.34 10.63 13.47
N VAL A 136 -11.61 10.65 12.36
CA VAL A 136 -11.76 11.70 11.32
C VAL A 136 -13.14 11.64 10.68
N PHE A 137 -13.68 10.46 10.38
CA PHE A 137 -15.03 10.30 9.84
C PHE A 137 -16.11 10.82 10.79
N ARG A 138 -15.98 10.51 12.08
CA ARG A 138 -16.89 11.01 13.13
C ARG A 138 -16.85 12.54 13.22
N GLU A 139 -15.66 13.13 13.19
CA GLU A 139 -15.48 14.60 13.18
C GLU A 139 -16.04 15.23 11.89
N ALA A 140 -15.94 14.53 10.76
CA ALA A 140 -16.50 14.94 9.47
C ALA A 140 -18.02 14.73 9.36
N GLY A 141 -18.66 14.11 10.37
CA GLY A 141 -20.08 13.78 10.36
C GLY A 141 -20.45 12.74 9.30
N LEU A 142 -19.54 11.80 9.00
CA LEU A 142 -19.77 10.71 8.05
C LEU A 142 -20.16 9.42 8.76
N GLU A 143 -21.04 8.67 8.12
CA GLU A 143 -21.35 7.29 8.51
C GLU A 143 -20.13 6.39 8.22
N CYS A 144 -19.75 5.59 9.21
CA CYS A 144 -18.81 4.48 9.07
C CYS A 144 -19.40 3.27 9.81
N PRO A 145 -18.98 2.03 9.50
CA PRO A 145 -19.47 0.83 10.19
C PRO A 145 -19.37 0.99 11.72
N GLU A 146 -20.35 0.51 12.48
CA GLU A 146 -20.28 0.51 13.94
C GLU A 146 -19.04 -0.28 14.40
N GLY A 147 -18.32 0.22 15.40
CA GLY A 147 -17.05 -0.39 15.80
C GLY A 147 -16.34 0.33 16.93
N ILE A 148 -15.28 -0.29 17.42
CA ILE A 148 -14.45 0.14 18.54
C ILE A 148 -13.00 0.33 18.06
N GLU A 149 -12.40 1.46 18.44
CA GLU A 149 -11.06 1.87 18.03
C GLU A 149 -10.00 1.67 19.12
N ASP A 150 -8.73 1.86 18.77
CA ASP A 150 -7.58 1.89 19.70
C ASP A 150 -7.31 0.59 20.48
N LEU A 151 -7.71 -0.55 19.93
CA LEU A 151 -7.49 -1.87 20.53
C LEU A 151 -6.01 -2.25 20.48
N ARG A 152 -5.45 -2.78 21.57
CA ARG A 152 -4.04 -3.16 21.69
C ARG A 152 -3.81 -4.56 22.26
N SER A 153 -4.85 -5.25 22.67
CA SER A 153 -4.74 -6.59 23.22
C SER A 153 -5.86 -7.51 22.75
N GLU A 154 -5.67 -8.82 22.92
CA GLU A 154 -6.73 -9.80 22.72
C GLU A 154 -7.93 -9.54 23.64
N THR A 155 -7.66 -9.11 24.88
CA THR A 155 -8.70 -8.72 25.83
C THR A 155 -9.49 -7.51 25.32
N ASP A 156 -8.82 -6.51 24.75
CA ASP A 156 -9.48 -5.33 24.17
C ASP A 156 -10.38 -5.76 22.99
N VAL A 157 -9.93 -6.71 22.17
CA VAL A 157 -10.73 -7.26 21.06
C VAL A 157 -11.94 -8.03 21.57
N GLU A 158 -11.79 -8.87 22.59
CA GLU A 158 -12.91 -9.58 23.23
C GLU A 158 -13.96 -8.58 23.79
N GLU A 159 -13.50 -7.56 24.51
CA GLU A 159 -14.35 -6.51 25.06
C GLU A 159 -15.03 -5.69 23.97
N GLY A 160 -14.29 -5.30 22.93
CA GLY A 160 -14.82 -4.56 21.79
C GLY A 160 -15.86 -5.35 21.01
N LEU A 161 -15.67 -6.66 20.81
CA LEU A 161 -16.64 -7.54 20.17
C LEU A 161 -17.92 -7.70 21.02
N ALA A 162 -17.78 -7.84 22.33
CA ALA A 162 -18.93 -7.93 23.24
C ALA A 162 -19.72 -6.60 23.27
N GLU A 163 -19.01 -5.47 23.31
CA GLU A 163 -19.63 -4.16 23.24
C GLU A 163 -20.34 -3.94 21.90
N LEU A 164 -19.71 -4.27 20.78
CA LEU A 164 -20.32 -4.18 19.46
C LEU A 164 -21.60 -5.02 19.36
N GLN A 165 -21.59 -6.24 19.90
CA GLN A 165 -22.79 -7.10 19.95
C GLN A 165 -23.92 -6.48 20.78
N SER A 166 -23.58 -5.77 21.86
CA SER A 166 -24.58 -5.07 22.70
C SER A 166 -25.20 -3.88 21.98
N ARG A 167 -24.41 -3.14 21.18
CA ARG A 167 -24.87 -2.00 20.38
C ARG A 167 -25.67 -2.44 19.15
N ARG A 168 -25.35 -3.60 18.59
CA ARG A 168 -26.01 -4.19 17.41
C ARG A 168 -26.48 -5.63 17.70
N PRO A 169 -27.61 -5.80 18.43
CA PRO A 169 -28.17 -7.13 18.67
C PRO A 169 -28.48 -7.86 17.37
N GLY A 170 -28.06 -9.12 17.27
CA GLY A 170 -28.27 -9.96 16.07
C GLY A 170 -27.16 -9.87 15.01
N LEU A 171 -26.06 -9.16 15.29
CA LEU A 171 -24.89 -9.16 14.41
C LEU A 171 -24.34 -10.59 14.21
N ARG A 172 -24.12 -10.99 12.95
CA ARG A 172 -23.61 -12.33 12.62
C ARG A 172 -22.08 -12.38 12.54
N SER A 173 -21.47 -11.29 12.09
CA SER A 173 -20.03 -11.24 11.86
C SER A 173 -19.48 -9.84 12.10
N ALA A 174 -18.23 -9.80 12.56
CA ALA A 174 -17.42 -8.60 12.68
C ALA A 174 -16.07 -8.83 11.98
N VAL A 175 -15.33 -7.76 11.78
CA VAL A 175 -13.97 -7.80 11.28
C VAL A 175 -13.04 -7.10 12.26
N VAL A 176 -11.95 -7.77 12.61
CA VAL A 176 -10.81 -7.17 13.33
C VAL A 176 -9.84 -6.68 12.26
N LYS A 177 -9.38 -5.42 12.36
CA LYS A 177 -8.43 -4.85 11.41
C LYS A 177 -7.24 -4.26 12.14
N LEU A 178 -6.04 -4.59 11.69
CA LEU A 178 -4.81 -3.91 12.13
C LEU A 178 -4.80 -2.46 11.63
N ASN A 179 -4.34 -1.53 12.48
CA ASN A 179 -4.34 -0.09 12.19
C ASN A 179 -3.55 0.27 10.94
N GLU A 180 -2.44 -0.42 10.72
CA GLU A 180 -1.53 -0.23 9.61
C GLU A 180 -1.39 -1.61 8.94
N SER A 181 -1.95 -1.75 7.74
CA SER A 181 -1.82 -2.95 6.92
C SER A 181 -2.16 -2.61 5.48
N PHE A 182 -1.58 -3.34 4.54
CA PHE A 182 -1.78 -3.12 3.11
C PHE A 182 -2.73 -4.17 2.52
N SER A 183 -3.52 -3.77 1.51
CA SER A 183 -4.28 -4.69 0.65
C SER A 183 -5.21 -5.67 1.37
N GLY A 184 -5.72 -5.30 2.56
CA GLY A 184 -6.60 -6.15 3.37
C GLY A 184 -5.90 -7.27 4.16
N GLU A 185 -4.57 -7.34 4.15
CA GLU A 185 -3.81 -8.39 4.83
C GLU A 185 -3.99 -8.39 6.35
N GLY A 186 -4.29 -7.23 6.95
CA GLY A 186 -4.55 -7.09 8.39
C GLY A 186 -5.98 -7.40 8.83
N ASN A 187 -6.86 -7.84 7.92
CA ASN A 187 -8.25 -8.17 8.26
C ASN A 187 -8.36 -9.61 8.79
N ALA A 188 -9.07 -9.78 9.90
CA ALA A 188 -9.45 -11.07 10.45
C ALA A 188 -10.97 -11.13 10.66
N MET A 189 -11.62 -12.12 10.07
CA MET A 189 -13.07 -12.29 10.15
C MET A 189 -13.45 -13.02 11.43
N PHE A 190 -14.42 -12.44 12.16
CA PHE A 190 -14.99 -13.00 13.38
C PHE A 190 -16.47 -13.35 13.15
N ARG A 191 -16.89 -14.54 13.57
CA ARG A 191 -18.29 -14.97 13.55
C ARG A 191 -18.81 -15.04 14.98
N TYR A 192 -19.95 -14.39 15.22
CA TYR A 192 -20.56 -14.41 16.55
C TYR A 192 -21.11 -15.81 16.88
N PRO A 193 -20.87 -16.33 18.09
CA PRO A 193 -21.49 -17.55 18.56
C PRO A 193 -23.00 -17.38 18.74
N ALA A 194 -23.74 -18.49 18.70
CA ALA A 194 -25.18 -18.49 18.99
C ALA A 194 -25.49 -18.08 20.44
N SER A 195 -24.57 -18.36 21.37
CA SER A 195 -24.65 -17.94 22.77
C SER A 195 -23.90 -16.63 22.97
N ALA A 196 -24.56 -15.62 23.56
CA ALA A 196 -23.93 -14.33 23.90
C ALA A 196 -23.05 -14.38 25.16
N SER A 197 -22.63 -15.57 25.63
CA SER A 197 -21.78 -15.68 26.82
C SER A 197 -20.34 -15.26 26.51
N ARG A 198 -19.66 -14.65 27.49
CA ARG A 198 -18.24 -14.29 27.39
C ARG A 198 -17.33 -15.48 27.07
N ALA A 199 -17.63 -16.66 27.63
CA ALA A 199 -16.90 -17.88 27.31
C ALA A 199 -17.04 -18.29 25.84
N ALA A 200 -18.27 -18.26 25.30
CA ALA A 200 -18.51 -18.59 23.89
C ALA A 200 -17.85 -17.58 22.92
N LEU A 201 -17.81 -16.30 23.29
CA LEU A 201 -17.09 -15.26 22.53
C LEU A 201 -15.58 -15.57 22.48
N ARG A 202 -14.96 -15.91 23.62
CA ARG A 202 -13.54 -16.31 23.68
C ARG A 202 -13.25 -17.53 22.82
N ASP A 203 -14.09 -18.56 22.92
CA ASP A 203 -13.92 -19.77 22.12
C ASP A 203 -14.01 -19.46 20.62
N SER A 204 -14.93 -18.56 20.23
CA SER A 204 -15.06 -18.11 18.83
C SER A 204 -13.89 -17.24 18.37
N LEU A 205 -13.29 -16.47 19.29
CA LEU A 205 -12.13 -15.62 19.01
C LEU A 205 -10.90 -16.45 18.63
N GLN A 206 -10.74 -17.63 19.21
CA GLN A 206 -9.69 -18.57 18.81
C GLN A 206 -9.86 -19.07 17.36
N GLY A 207 -11.08 -18.94 16.80
CA GLY A 207 -11.44 -19.32 15.44
C GLY A 207 -11.41 -18.16 14.42
N LEU A 208 -10.69 -17.06 14.69
CA LEU A 208 -10.53 -15.97 13.73
C LEU A 208 -10.02 -16.47 12.38
N GLU A 209 -10.68 -16.04 11.31
CA GLU A 209 -10.30 -16.36 9.93
C GLU A 209 -9.41 -15.22 9.37
N PHE A 210 -8.11 -15.47 9.25
CA PHE A 210 -7.14 -14.49 8.77
C PHE A 210 -7.10 -14.39 7.23
N ALA A 211 -6.88 -13.18 6.71
CA ALA A 211 -6.76 -12.93 5.27
C ALA A 211 -5.48 -13.53 4.66
N VAL A 212 -4.38 -13.59 5.41
CA VAL A 212 -3.07 -14.05 4.94
C VAL A 212 -2.88 -15.55 5.21
N PRO A 213 -2.55 -16.37 4.20
CA PRO A 213 -2.19 -17.77 4.40
C PRO A 213 -0.96 -17.91 5.31
N GLY A 214 -1.09 -18.66 6.41
CA GLY A 214 -0.01 -18.89 7.37
C GLY A 214 0.05 -17.90 8.53
N GLU A 215 -0.80 -16.87 8.54
CA GLU A 215 -1.00 -16.04 9.73
C GLU A 215 -1.55 -16.90 10.88
N THR A 216 -0.98 -16.74 12.06
CA THR A 216 -1.40 -17.46 13.27
C THR A 216 -2.04 -16.49 14.25
N HIS A 217 -2.83 -17.03 15.17
CA HIS A 217 -3.41 -16.23 16.26
C HIS A 217 -2.34 -15.46 17.04
N ALA A 218 -1.24 -16.14 17.41
CA ALA A 218 -0.14 -15.52 18.15
C ALA A 218 0.54 -14.39 17.36
N SER A 219 0.87 -14.62 16.09
CA SER A 219 1.53 -13.61 15.25
C SER A 219 0.61 -12.41 14.97
N TYR A 220 -0.70 -12.65 14.79
CA TYR A 220 -1.68 -11.60 14.56
C TYR A 220 -1.82 -10.68 15.77
N PHE A 221 -1.95 -11.24 16.98
CA PHE A 221 -2.06 -10.45 18.20
C PHE A 221 -0.75 -9.80 18.63
N GLU A 222 0.41 -10.37 18.26
CA GLU A 222 1.71 -9.70 18.37
C GLU A 222 1.74 -8.42 17.52
N LYS A 223 1.31 -8.49 16.25
CA LYS A 223 1.17 -7.30 15.37
C LYS A 223 0.15 -6.30 15.91
N LEU A 224 -1.01 -6.78 16.37
CA LEU A 224 -2.06 -5.94 16.97
C LEU A 224 -1.53 -5.20 18.20
N SER A 225 -0.73 -5.84 19.04
CA SER A 225 -0.14 -5.17 20.22
C SER A 225 0.82 -4.03 19.86
N ARG A 226 1.52 -4.17 18.73
CA ARG A 226 2.49 -3.18 18.23
C ARG A 226 1.79 -2.00 17.56
N MET A 227 0.85 -2.28 16.66
CA MET A 227 0.28 -1.30 15.71
C MET A 227 -1.10 -0.80 16.18
N GLY A 228 -1.76 -1.57 17.03
CA GLY A 228 -3.15 -1.41 17.40
C GLY A 228 -4.10 -1.90 16.30
N GLY A 229 -5.40 -1.82 16.59
CA GLY A 229 -6.43 -2.19 15.63
C GLY A 229 -7.81 -1.69 16.00
N VAL A 230 -8.77 -2.12 15.21
CA VAL A 230 -10.20 -1.84 15.39
C VAL A 230 -11.00 -3.14 15.27
N VAL A 231 -12.16 -3.16 15.90
CA VAL A 231 -13.21 -4.15 15.64
C VAL A 231 -14.38 -3.38 15.05
N GLU A 232 -14.94 -3.83 13.94
CA GLU A 232 -16.13 -3.22 13.37
C GLU A 232 -17.10 -4.25 12.79
N GLU A 233 -18.35 -3.86 12.63
CA GLU A 233 -19.36 -4.70 12.02
C GLU A 233 -18.99 -5.08 10.59
N PHE A 234 -19.28 -6.31 10.21
CA PHE A 234 -19.16 -6.73 8.83
C PHE A 234 -20.44 -6.36 8.08
N LEU A 235 -20.37 -5.31 7.25
CA LEU A 235 -21.51 -4.83 6.49
C LEU A 235 -21.83 -5.78 5.33
N GLU A 236 -23.05 -6.32 5.36
CA GLU A 236 -23.61 -7.10 4.26
C GLU A 236 -24.64 -6.27 3.47
N GLY A 237 -24.88 -6.66 2.22
CA GLY A 237 -25.88 -6.07 1.34
C GLY A 237 -26.14 -6.97 0.13
N THR A 238 -27.28 -6.79 -0.53
CA THR A 238 -27.59 -7.53 -1.77
C THR A 238 -26.75 -7.01 -2.93
N GLU A 239 -26.55 -5.70 -2.99
CA GLU A 239 -25.61 -5.07 -3.90
C GLU A 239 -24.60 -4.29 -3.07
N VAL A 240 -23.32 -4.59 -3.27
CA VAL A 240 -22.21 -4.02 -2.52
C VAL A 240 -21.09 -3.67 -3.51
N THR A 241 -20.59 -2.45 -3.42
CA THR A 241 -19.45 -1.94 -4.19
C THR A 241 -18.47 -1.26 -3.25
N SER A 242 -17.21 -1.14 -3.66
CA SER A 242 -16.14 -0.55 -2.85
C SER A 242 -15.49 0.64 -3.58
N PRO A 243 -16.19 1.76 -3.75
CA PRO A 243 -15.61 2.90 -4.45
C PRO A 243 -14.64 3.68 -3.57
N SER A 244 -13.86 4.54 -4.20
CA SER A 244 -12.95 5.46 -3.51
C SER A 244 -12.99 6.86 -4.12
N VAL A 245 -12.60 7.85 -3.32
CA VAL A 245 -12.36 9.22 -3.78
C VAL A 245 -10.91 9.60 -3.50
N GLN A 246 -10.23 10.13 -4.51
CA GLN A 246 -8.92 10.72 -4.34
C GLN A 246 -9.05 12.22 -4.15
N MET A 247 -8.30 12.72 -3.19
CA MET A 247 -8.34 14.09 -2.72
C MET A 247 -6.94 14.70 -2.78
N ARG A 248 -6.89 16.03 -2.82
CA ARG A 248 -5.66 16.79 -2.69
C ARG A 248 -5.89 18.02 -1.82
N ILE A 249 -5.02 18.20 -0.85
CA ILE A 249 -4.90 19.43 -0.05
C ILE A 249 -3.66 20.17 -0.54
N ASN A 250 -3.83 21.42 -0.95
CA ASN A 250 -2.70 22.26 -1.36
C ASN A 250 -2.05 22.96 -0.15
N PRO A 251 -0.89 23.62 -0.30
CA PRO A 251 -0.23 24.33 0.80
C PRO A 251 -1.02 25.50 1.41
N LEU A 252 -2.09 25.97 0.75
CA LEU A 252 -2.99 27.00 1.27
C LEU A 252 -4.15 26.40 2.09
N GLY A 253 -4.24 25.07 2.16
CA GLY A 253 -5.34 24.35 2.81
C GLY A 253 -6.55 24.10 1.90
N ASP A 254 -6.48 24.43 0.60
CA ASP A 254 -7.60 24.16 -0.31
C ASP A 254 -7.74 22.67 -0.57
N VAL A 255 -8.96 22.18 -0.35
CA VAL A 255 -9.33 20.77 -0.52
C VAL A 255 -9.99 20.60 -1.89
N THR A 256 -9.46 19.68 -2.70
CA THR A 256 -9.98 19.41 -4.04
C THR A 256 -10.15 17.91 -4.29
N VAL A 257 -11.22 17.53 -4.97
CA VAL A 257 -11.42 16.17 -5.48
C VAL A 257 -10.53 16.00 -6.72
N SER A 258 -9.73 14.95 -6.74
CA SER A 258 -8.87 14.60 -7.87
C SER A 258 -9.55 13.62 -8.83
N SER A 259 -10.26 12.63 -8.29
CA SER A 259 -10.97 11.59 -9.05
C SER A 259 -11.83 10.72 -8.13
N THR A 260 -12.80 10.00 -8.70
CA THR A 260 -13.57 8.94 -8.02
C THR A 260 -13.47 7.64 -8.80
N HIS A 261 -13.49 6.51 -8.11
CA HIS A 261 -13.24 5.20 -8.71
C HIS A 261 -14.17 4.14 -8.18
N GLU A 262 -14.53 3.19 -9.03
CA GLU A 262 -14.87 1.84 -8.58
C GLU A 262 -13.58 1.04 -8.42
N GLN A 263 -13.41 0.36 -7.28
CA GLN A 263 -12.33 -0.60 -7.11
C GLN A 263 -12.75 -1.96 -7.67
N ILE A 264 -11.88 -2.56 -8.47
CA ILE A 264 -12.02 -3.95 -8.92
C ILE A 264 -11.32 -4.82 -7.87
N LEU A 265 -12.11 -5.57 -7.11
CA LEU A 265 -11.61 -6.46 -6.05
C LEU A 265 -11.70 -7.93 -6.49
N GLY A 266 -10.79 -8.74 -5.97
CA GLY A 266 -10.78 -10.19 -6.20
C GLY A 266 -9.96 -10.94 -5.15
N GLY A 267 -9.34 -12.06 -5.56
CA GLY A 267 -8.69 -12.98 -4.65
C GLY A 267 -9.70 -13.83 -3.84
N ARG A 268 -9.18 -14.73 -2.98
CA ARG A 268 -10.01 -15.69 -2.23
C ARG A 268 -11.02 -15.03 -1.29
N SER A 269 -10.65 -13.88 -0.71
CA SER A 269 -11.48 -13.09 0.19
C SER A 269 -12.38 -12.07 -0.53
N GLY A 270 -12.17 -11.84 -1.83
CA GLY A 270 -12.83 -10.75 -2.57
C GLY A 270 -12.39 -9.35 -2.13
N GLN A 271 -11.27 -9.21 -1.42
CA GLN A 271 -10.78 -7.95 -0.85
C GLN A 271 -9.44 -7.48 -1.44
N VAL A 272 -8.86 -8.25 -2.38
CA VAL A 272 -7.58 -7.88 -3.00
C VAL A 272 -7.83 -6.90 -4.13
N TYR A 273 -7.20 -5.72 -4.07
CA TYR A 273 -7.28 -4.72 -5.13
C TYR A 273 -6.59 -5.22 -6.42
N LEU A 274 -7.36 -5.37 -7.50
CA LEU A 274 -6.88 -5.79 -8.81
C LEU A 274 -6.72 -4.62 -9.78
N GLY A 275 -7.44 -3.53 -9.56
CA GLY A 275 -7.46 -2.38 -10.45
C GLY A 275 -8.64 -1.46 -10.14
N CYS A 276 -8.89 -0.52 -11.04
CA CYS A 276 -9.98 0.43 -10.87
C CYS A 276 -10.64 0.80 -12.19
N VAL A 277 -11.81 1.39 -12.04
CA VAL A 277 -12.61 1.94 -13.12
C VAL A 277 -12.96 3.39 -12.75
N PHE A 278 -12.72 4.32 -13.68
CA PHE A 278 -12.96 5.75 -13.49
C PHE A 278 -13.99 6.28 -14.50
N PRO A 279 -14.94 7.15 -14.11
CA PRO A 279 -15.23 7.58 -12.74
C PRO A 279 -15.99 6.51 -11.94
N ALA A 280 -16.29 6.76 -10.66
CA ALA A 280 -17.29 5.98 -9.91
C ALA A 280 -18.69 6.11 -10.55
N ALA A 281 -19.60 5.21 -10.19
CA ALA A 281 -20.95 5.17 -10.74
C ALA A 281 -21.72 6.48 -10.49
N GLU A 282 -22.54 6.87 -11.47
CA GLU A 282 -23.26 8.13 -11.45
C GLU A 282 -24.19 8.28 -10.24
N ASP A 283 -24.87 7.19 -9.86
CA ASP A 283 -25.88 7.13 -8.79
C ASP A 283 -25.39 7.66 -7.43
N TYR A 284 -24.11 7.46 -7.08
CA TYR A 284 -23.56 7.79 -5.77
C TYR A 284 -22.27 8.61 -5.81
N ARG A 285 -21.69 8.87 -7.00
CA ARG A 285 -20.47 9.67 -7.15
C ARG A 285 -20.53 11.02 -6.44
N TRP A 286 -21.70 11.69 -6.42
CA TRP A 286 -21.86 12.95 -5.70
C TRP A 286 -21.76 12.80 -4.18
N GLN A 287 -22.27 11.70 -3.64
CA GLN A 287 -22.13 11.39 -2.22
C GLN A 287 -20.65 11.16 -1.87
N LEU A 288 -19.88 10.52 -2.76
CA LEU A 288 -18.42 10.35 -2.60
C LEU A 288 -17.68 11.69 -2.65
N HIS A 289 -18.05 12.61 -3.55
CA HIS A 289 -17.46 13.94 -3.62
C HIS A 289 -17.69 14.73 -2.33
N ASP A 290 -18.94 14.81 -1.87
CA ASP A 290 -19.29 15.52 -0.63
C ASP A 290 -18.58 14.92 0.59
N ALA A 291 -18.58 13.59 0.71
CA ALA A 291 -17.88 12.89 1.77
C ALA A 291 -16.37 13.15 1.74
N GLY A 292 -15.74 13.07 0.57
CA GLY A 292 -14.32 13.38 0.39
C GLY A 292 -13.98 14.82 0.79
N LEU A 293 -14.82 15.79 0.42
CA LEU A 293 -14.63 17.19 0.81
C LEU A 293 -14.77 17.40 2.33
N LYS A 294 -15.74 16.74 2.99
CA LYS A 294 -15.89 16.79 4.45
C LYS A 294 -14.66 16.25 5.17
N VAL A 295 -14.18 15.07 4.77
CA VAL A 295 -12.94 14.48 5.31
C VAL A 295 -11.74 15.40 5.05
N GLY A 296 -11.61 15.90 3.83
CA GLY A 296 -10.48 16.74 3.46
C GLY A 296 -10.44 18.06 4.24
N ARG A 297 -11.59 18.66 4.60
CA ARG A 297 -11.64 19.84 5.47
C ARG A 297 -11.13 19.54 6.88
N VAL A 298 -11.52 18.40 7.45
CA VAL A 298 -11.04 17.95 8.77
C VAL A 298 -9.52 17.72 8.72
N LEU A 299 -9.03 17.01 7.72
CA LEU A 299 -7.60 16.73 7.57
C LEU A 299 -6.79 18.01 7.32
N ALA A 300 -7.28 18.93 6.48
CA ALA A 300 -6.64 20.22 6.23
C ALA A 300 -6.55 21.07 7.50
N ALA A 301 -7.61 21.09 8.33
CA ALA A 301 -7.60 21.80 9.61
C ALA A 301 -6.56 21.23 10.60
N LYS A 302 -6.16 19.96 10.45
CA LYS A 302 -5.09 19.32 11.23
C LYS A 302 -3.70 19.47 10.60
N GLY A 303 -3.59 20.16 9.46
CA GLY A 303 -2.31 20.41 8.78
C GLY A 303 -1.89 19.33 7.78
N VAL A 304 -2.76 18.38 7.44
CA VAL A 304 -2.46 17.38 6.41
C VAL A 304 -2.36 18.07 5.05
N MET A 305 -1.33 17.71 4.27
CA MET A 305 -1.06 18.25 2.94
C MET A 305 -0.93 17.14 1.91
N SER A 306 -0.99 17.53 0.62
CA SER A 306 -0.79 16.65 -0.53
C SER A 306 -1.96 15.68 -0.74
N ARG A 307 -1.68 14.49 -1.30
CA ARG A 307 -2.68 13.54 -1.78
C ARG A 307 -3.06 12.52 -0.71
N PHE A 308 -4.34 12.20 -0.68
CA PHE A 308 -4.88 11.08 0.08
C PHE A 308 -6.08 10.50 -0.66
N SER A 309 -6.52 9.30 -0.28
CA SER A 309 -7.82 8.78 -0.70
C SER A 309 -8.69 8.39 0.49
N VAL A 310 -10.00 8.35 0.26
CA VAL A 310 -10.97 7.77 1.18
C VAL A 310 -11.67 6.64 0.46
N ASP A 311 -11.70 5.48 1.10
CA ASP A 311 -12.35 4.29 0.59
C ASP A 311 -13.70 4.13 1.27
N PHE A 312 -14.69 3.67 0.51
CA PHE A 312 -16.07 3.54 0.95
C PHE A 312 -16.60 2.13 0.66
N LEU A 313 -17.61 1.74 1.43
CA LEU A 313 -18.53 0.68 1.06
C LEU A 313 -19.85 1.32 0.64
N VAL A 314 -20.33 0.99 -0.55
CA VAL A 314 -21.61 1.48 -1.04
C VAL A 314 -22.54 0.31 -1.26
N ARG A 315 -23.68 0.32 -0.56
CA ARG A 315 -24.62 -0.81 -0.54
C ARG A 315 -26.07 -0.37 -0.66
N ARG A 316 -26.92 -1.27 -1.15
CA ARG A 316 -28.38 -1.14 -1.07
C ARG A 316 -29.04 -2.48 -0.77
N GLY A 317 -30.19 -2.43 -0.10
CA GLY A 317 -30.93 -3.63 0.32
C GLY A 317 -31.68 -4.28 -0.84
N ARG A 318 -32.22 -3.48 -1.75
CA ARG A 318 -32.93 -3.94 -2.95
C ARG A 318 -32.62 -3.07 -4.17
N PRO A 319 -32.75 -3.60 -5.40
CA PRO A 319 -32.71 -2.79 -6.61
C PRO A 319 -33.72 -1.64 -6.54
N GLY A 320 -33.26 -0.42 -6.82
CA GLY A 320 -34.08 0.80 -6.81
C GLY A 320 -34.17 1.51 -5.46
N GLU A 321 -33.64 0.94 -4.37
CA GLU A 321 -33.45 1.68 -3.11
C GLU A 321 -32.25 2.65 -3.22
N ALA A 322 -32.27 3.67 -2.37
CA ALA A 322 -31.16 4.63 -2.27
C ALA A 322 -29.89 3.94 -1.79
N TRP A 323 -28.76 4.32 -2.38
CA TRP A 323 -27.44 3.85 -1.95
C TRP A 323 -27.08 4.42 -0.58
N ASN A 324 -26.63 3.53 0.32
CA ASN A 324 -25.99 3.90 1.58
C ASN A 324 -24.47 3.88 1.40
N VAL A 325 -23.82 4.98 1.75
CA VAL A 325 -22.36 5.18 1.61
C VAL A 325 -21.73 5.22 2.99
N SER A 326 -20.91 4.22 3.29
CA SER A 326 -20.18 4.11 4.56
C SER A 326 -18.69 4.30 4.32
N ALA A 327 -18.04 5.22 5.04
CA ALA A 327 -16.60 5.41 4.96
C ALA A 327 -15.85 4.26 5.67
N LEU A 328 -14.78 3.75 5.05
CA LEU A 328 -14.02 2.60 5.55
C LEU A 328 -12.63 2.98 6.04
N GLU A 329 -11.86 3.69 5.23
CA GLU A 329 -10.47 4.03 5.56
C GLU A 329 -9.97 5.27 4.82
N ILE A 330 -8.99 5.95 5.41
CA ILE A 330 -8.24 7.06 4.80
C ILE A 330 -6.84 6.56 4.48
N ASN A 331 -6.44 6.66 3.22
CA ASN A 331 -5.08 6.36 2.79
C ASN A 331 -4.31 7.68 2.61
N LEU A 332 -3.50 8.05 3.59
CA LEU A 332 -2.67 9.27 3.61
C LEU A 332 -1.40 9.17 2.74
N ARG A 333 -1.57 8.69 1.49
CA ARG A 333 -0.49 8.45 0.54
C ARG A 333 -1.03 8.41 -0.89
N MET A 334 -0.13 8.31 -1.86
CA MET A 334 -0.49 7.95 -3.23
C MET A 334 -0.82 6.45 -3.29
N GLY A 335 -1.98 6.11 -3.88
CA GLY A 335 -2.45 4.73 -4.05
C GLY A 335 -2.41 4.26 -5.50
N GLY A 336 -2.83 3.02 -5.76
CA GLY A 336 -2.87 2.43 -7.11
C GLY A 336 -3.85 3.12 -8.08
N THR A 337 -4.68 4.04 -7.59
CA THR A 337 -5.57 4.88 -8.42
C THR A 337 -4.94 6.25 -8.76
N THR A 338 -3.80 6.60 -8.14
CA THR A 338 -3.15 7.89 -8.33
C THR A 338 -2.43 7.99 -9.67
N HIS A 339 -1.57 7.01 -10.01
CA HIS A 339 -0.83 7.07 -11.28
C HIS A 339 -1.73 7.04 -12.53
N PRO A 340 -2.87 6.31 -12.61
CA PRO A 340 -3.74 6.38 -13.78
C PRO A 340 -4.39 7.77 -13.91
N THR A 341 -4.75 8.40 -12.80
CA THR A 341 -5.28 9.78 -12.81
C THR A 341 -4.24 10.79 -13.29
N LEU A 342 -2.98 10.65 -12.87
CA LEU A 342 -1.89 11.52 -13.31
C LEU A 342 -1.54 11.27 -14.79
N ALA A 343 -1.52 10.01 -15.23
CA ALA A 343 -1.29 9.63 -16.62
C ALA A 343 -2.38 10.19 -17.54
N LEU A 344 -3.66 10.06 -17.16
CA LEU A 344 -4.77 10.66 -17.92
C LEU A 344 -4.58 12.17 -18.10
N ARG A 345 -4.23 12.87 -17.02
CA ARG A 345 -3.98 14.32 -17.05
C ARG A 345 -2.80 14.70 -17.92
N PHE A 346 -1.71 13.94 -17.86
CA PHE A 346 -0.54 14.18 -18.68
C PHE A 346 -0.83 13.96 -20.18
N LEU A 347 -1.51 12.86 -20.52
CA LEU A 347 -1.77 12.47 -21.90
C LEU A 347 -2.79 13.37 -22.61
N THR A 348 -3.80 13.84 -21.88
CA THR A 348 -4.93 14.60 -22.45
C THR A 348 -4.86 16.10 -22.16
N GLY A 349 -4.10 16.53 -21.15
CA GLY A 349 -4.15 17.91 -20.65
C GLY A 349 -5.48 18.30 -19.99
N GLY A 350 -6.40 17.34 -19.79
CA GLY A 350 -7.73 17.58 -19.27
C GLY A 350 -7.76 17.84 -17.76
N ARG A 351 -8.97 18.09 -17.25
CA ARG A 351 -9.21 18.39 -15.83
C ARG A 351 -10.54 17.80 -15.37
N LEU A 352 -10.63 17.51 -14.08
CA LEU A 352 -11.90 17.17 -13.45
C LEU A 352 -12.81 18.41 -13.46
N ASN A 353 -14.02 18.26 -13.97
CA ASN A 353 -15.08 19.25 -13.84
C ASN A 353 -15.72 19.09 -12.44
N PRO A 354 -15.66 20.12 -11.58
CA PRO A 354 -16.19 20.03 -10.21
C PRO A 354 -17.73 19.92 -10.17
N ASP A 355 -18.42 20.37 -11.21
CA ASP A 355 -19.89 20.40 -11.30
C ASP A 355 -20.49 19.12 -11.88
N THR A 356 -19.67 18.25 -12.49
CA THR A 356 -20.11 16.96 -13.02
C THR A 356 -19.38 15.76 -12.44
N GLY A 357 -18.22 15.97 -11.80
CA GLY A 357 -17.32 14.89 -11.39
C GLY A 357 -16.77 14.06 -12.55
N LEU A 358 -16.84 14.56 -13.78
CA LEU A 358 -16.24 13.95 -14.97
C LEU A 358 -14.90 14.60 -15.27
N PHE A 359 -13.96 13.80 -15.78
CA PHE A 359 -12.72 14.33 -16.33
C PHE A 359 -12.95 14.72 -17.79
N LEU A 360 -12.74 15.98 -18.13
CA LEU A 360 -12.94 16.50 -19.48
C LEU A 360 -11.57 16.83 -20.10
N SER A 361 -11.35 16.39 -21.33
CA SER A 361 -10.22 16.88 -22.13
C SER A 361 -10.41 18.36 -22.49
N PRO A 362 -9.36 19.06 -22.97
CA PRO A 362 -9.49 20.45 -23.41
C PRO A 362 -10.56 20.66 -24.50
N GLY A 363 -10.89 19.61 -25.27
CA GLY A 363 -11.97 19.62 -26.25
C GLY A 363 -13.37 19.41 -25.66
N GLY A 364 -13.50 19.29 -24.33
CA GLY A 364 -14.78 19.07 -23.65
C GLY A 364 -15.28 17.61 -23.66
N VAL A 365 -14.48 16.67 -24.16
CA VAL A 365 -14.85 15.26 -24.23
C VAL A 365 -14.56 14.59 -22.89
N ALA A 366 -15.56 13.92 -22.34
CA ALA A 366 -15.40 13.12 -21.12
C ALA A 366 -14.44 11.95 -21.36
N LYS A 367 -13.60 11.65 -20.36
CA LYS A 367 -12.66 10.55 -20.41
C LYS A 367 -12.93 9.55 -19.31
N TYR A 368 -12.86 8.29 -19.69
CA TYR A 368 -13.09 7.12 -18.85
C TYR A 368 -11.86 6.25 -18.94
N TYR A 369 -11.57 5.50 -17.88
CA TYR A 369 -10.56 4.47 -17.97
C TYR A 369 -10.85 3.26 -17.11
N ARG A 370 -10.21 2.16 -17.51
CA ARG A 370 -10.01 0.97 -16.68
C ARG A 370 -8.52 0.75 -16.54
N ALA A 371 -8.04 0.59 -15.31
CA ALA A 371 -6.62 0.42 -15.02
C ALA A 371 -6.40 -0.79 -14.11
N THR A 372 -5.28 -1.48 -14.30
CA THR A 372 -4.83 -2.58 -13.45
C THR A 372 -3.33 -2.51 -13.25
N ASP A 373 -2.89 -2.96 -12.08
CA ASP A 373 -1.50 -3.18 -11.73
C ASP A 373 -1.18 -4.68 -11.62
N ASN A 374 -2.16 -5.53 -11.95
CA ASN A 374 -2.16 -6.96 -11.66
C ASN A 374 -2.47 -7.83 -12.88
N LEU A 375 -2.32 -7.31 -14.10
CA LEU A 375 -2.39 -8.15 -15.29
C LEU A 375 -1.16 -9.07 -15.28
N CYS A 376 -1.42 -10.36 -15.10
CA CYS A 376 -0.38 -11.35 -14.87
C CYS A 376 -0.73 -12.68 -15.55
N SER A 377 0.20 -13.23 -16.31
CA SER A 377 0.06 -14.55 -16.95
C SER A 377 1.43 -15.17 -17.15
N GLU A 378 1.55 -16.48 -16.92
CA GLU A 378 2.79 -17.20 -17.21
C GLU A 378 3.18 -17.13 -18.68
N ALA A 379 2.19 -17.01 -19.57
CA ALA A 379 2.41 -16.86 -21.00
C ALA A 379 3.18 -15.58 -21.35
N TYR A 380 3.11 -14.54 -20.52
CA TYR A 380 3.78 -13.26 -20.76
C TYR A 380 5.27 -13.29 -20.41
N ARG A 381 5.74 -14.33 -19.70
CA ARG A 381 7.15 -14.45 -19.34
C ARG A 381 8.00 -14.59 -20.60
N GLY A 382 9.12 -13.88 -20.60
CA GLY A 382 10.05 -13.78 -21.72
C GLY A 382 9.74 -12.65 -22.70
N LEU A 383 8.58 -11.99 -22.62
CA LEU A 383 8.35 -10.74 -23.35
C LEU A 383 9.28 -9.65 -22.82
N ALA A 384 9.88 -8.90 -23.73
CA ALA A 384 10.63 -7.71 -23.42
C ALA A 384 9.71 -6.47 -23.39
N PRO A 385 10.08 -5.40 -22.65
CA PRO A 385 9.35 -4.13 -22.69
C PRO A 385 9.15 -3.57 -24.11
N GLU A 386 10.09 -3.81 -25.03
CA GLU A 386 10.02 -3.41 -26.43
C GLU A 386 8.92 -4.16 -27.19
N ASP A 387 8.72 -5.46 -26.89
CA ASP A 387 7.66 -6.27 -27.51
C ASP A 387 6.28 -5.69 -27.20
N LEU A 388 6.08 -5.13 -26.00
CA LEU A 388 4.81 -4.48 -25.64
C LEU A 388 4.53 -3.26 -26.53
N VAL A 389 5.54 -2.46 -26.85
CA VAL A 389 5.42 -1.30 -27.72
C VAL A 389 5.07 -1.75 -29.15
N ASP A 390 5.73 -2.79 -29.63
CA ASP A 390 5.48 -3.37 -30.95
C ASP A 390 4.08 -3.98 -31.04
N ILE A 391 3.66 -4.75 -30.04
CA ILE A 391 2.32 -5.35 -29.95
C ILE A 391 1.25 -4.26 -30.01
N LEU A 392 1.38 -3.18 -29.23
CA LEU A 392 0.41 -2.07 -29.28
C LEU A 392 0.39 -1.38 -30.64
N THR A 393 1.56 -1.19 -31.26
CA THR A 393 1.69 -0.48 -32.53
C THR A 393 1.10 -1.27 -33.68
N VAL A 394 1.48 -2.56 -33.81
CA VAL A 394 1.01 -3.47 -34.87
C VAL A 394 -0.50 -3.71 -34.76
N ASN A 395 -1.05 -3.75 -33.55
CA ASN A 395 -2.48 -3.99 -33.33
C ASN A 395 -3.32 -2.70 -33.27
N HIS A 396 -2.70 -1.54 -33.49
CA HIS A 396 -3.36 -0.22 -33.44
C HIS A 396 -4.07 0.05 -32.11
N LEU A 397 -3.42 -0.30 -30.99
CA LEU A 397 -3.92 -0.11 -29.63
C LEU A 397 -3.21 1.02 -28.87
N SER A 398 -2.07 1.50 -29.37
CA SER A 398 -1.34 2.61 -28.76
C SER A 398 -2.24 3.83 -28.56
N PHE A 399 -2.03 4.57 -27.46
CA PHE A 399 -2.73 5.82 -27.21
C PHE A 399 -2.58 6.80 -28.39
N SER A 400 -3.70 7.25 -28.95
CA SER A 400 -3.73 8.24 -30.02
C SER A 400 -4.14 9.60 -29.48
N ARG A 401 -3.42 10.69 -29.84
CA ARG A 401 -3.79 12.07 -29.48
C ARG A 401 -5.11 12.55 -30.09
N ARG A 402 -5.63 11.83 -31.09
CA ARG A 402 -6.98 12.01 -31.66
C ARG A 402 -7.51 10.61 -31.96
N PRO A 403 -8.44 10.07 -31.14
CA PRO A 403 -9.41 10.76 -30.30
C PRO A 403 -9.05 10.91 -28.80
N GLU A 404 -7.77 10.81 -28.42
CA GLU A 404 -7.31 10.75 -27.02
C GLU A 404 -7.81 9.49 -26.29
N THR A 405 -7.70 8.35 -26.97
CA THR A 405 -8.04 7.01 -26.46
C THR A 405 -6.95 6.00 -26.81
N GLY A 406 -6.95 4.86 -26.13
CA GLY A 406 -6.03 3.75 -26.37
C GLY A 406 -5.43 3.20 -25.08
N ILE A 407 -4.37 2.40 -25.24
CA ILE A 407 -3.72 1.66 -24.17
C ILE A 407 -2.41 2.32 -23.76
N LEU A 408 -2.16 2.31 -22.46
CA LEU A 408 -0.88 2.61 -21.84
C LEU A 408 -0.47 1.41 -20.97
N PHE A 409 0.73 0.88 -21.19
CA PHE A 409 1.37 -0.04 -20.25
C PHE A 409 2.24 0.72 -19.26
N HIS A 410 2.30 0.23 -18.02
CA HIS A 410 3.14 0.75 -16.94
C HIS A 410 3.70 -0.41 -16.12
N MET A 411 4.74 -0.17 -15.31
CA MET A 411 5.48 -1.22 -14.60
C MET A 411 5.98 -2.36 -15.51
N ILE A 412 6.37 -2.01 -16.75
CA ILE A 412 6.73 -2.95 -17.81
C ILE A 412 7.97 -3.79 -17.51
N GLY A 413 8.82 -3.38 -16.57
CA GLY A 413 10.03 -4.12 -16.21
C GLY A 413 9.78 -5.49 -15.58
N ALA A 414 8.57 -5.74 -15.05
CA ALA A 414 8.22 -7.01 -14.41
C ALA A 414 7.75 -8.09 -15.40
N ILE A 415 7.52 -7.75 -16.68
CA ILE A 415 6.87 -8.68 -17.61
C ILE A 415 7.75 -9.86 -18.00
N SER A 416 9.05 -9.63 -18.25
CA SER A 416 9.95 -10.69 -18.73
C SER A 416 10.11 -11.82 -17.72
N GLU A 417 10.33 -11.51 -16.44
CA GLU A 417 10.59 -12.52 -15.40
C GLU A 417 9.29 -13.03 -14.76
N PHE A 418 8.38 -12.12 -14.43
CA PHE A 418 7.20 -12.46 -13.64
C PHE A 418 5.93 -12.62 -14.49
N GLY A 419 5.95 -12.23 -15.76
CA GLY A 419 4.76 -12.22 -16.60
C GLY A 419 3.73 -11.21 -16.13
N LYS A 420 4.16 -10.17 -15.41
CA LYS A 420 3.28 -9.16 -14.78
C LYS A 420 3.50 -7.79 -15.42
N VAL A 421 2.40 -7.11 -15.74
CA VAL A 421 2.42 -5.76 -16.31
C VAL A 421 1.22 -4.95 -15.80
N GLY A 422 1.41 -3.64 -15.66
CA GLY A 422 0.31 -2.71 -15.44
C GLY A 422 -0.26 -2.22 -16.76
N MET A 423 -1.58 -2.05 -16.83
CA MET A 423 -2.26 -1.59 -18.05
C MET A 423 -3.36 -0.60 -17.72
N MET A 424 -3.50 0.44 -18.55
CA MET A 424 -4.58 1.41 -18.51
C MET A 424 -5.20 1.57 -19.90
N ALA A 425 -6.51 1.38 -20.00
CA ALA A 425 -7.30 1.60 -21.21
C ALA A 425 -8.12 2.89 -21.06
N ILE A 426 -7.91 3.87 -21.93
CA ILE A 426 -8.58 5.18 -21.93
C ILE A 426 -9.61 5.22 -23.06
N GLY A 427 -10.86 5.55 -22.75
CA GLY A 427 -11.96 5.71 -23.70
C GLY A 427 -12.73 7.02 -23.50
N ASN A 428 -13.64 7.34 -24.43
CA ASN A 428 -14.55 8.49 -24.37
C ASN A 428 -15.85 8.18 -23.61
N ASP A 429 -16.13 6.89 -23.39
CA ASP A 429 -17.17 6.40 -22.52
C ASP A 429 -16.71 5.12 -21.80
N ARG A 430 -17.54 4.62 -20.88
CA ARG A 430 -17.26 3.39 -20.13
C ARG A 430 -17.07 2.18 -21.06
N ALA A 431 -17.95 2.03 -22.05
CA ALA A 431 -17.99 0.85 -22.90
C ALA A 431 -16.75 0.79 -23.81
N GLU A 432 -16.29 1.93 -24.34
CA GLU A 432 -15.06 2.03 -25.13
C GLU A 432 -13.84 1.66 -24.28
N ALA A 433 -13.74 2.17 -23.04
CA ALA A 433 -12.62 1.85 -22.15
C ALA A 433 -12.58 0.34 -21.81
N ASP A 434 -13.73 -0.28 -21.52
CA ASP A 434 -13.83 -1.72 -21.25
C ASP A 434 -13.52 -2.57 -22.50
N ALA A 435 -14.02 -2.17 -23.67
CA ALA A 435 -13.73 -2.86 -24.92
C ALA A 435 -12.25 -2.79 -25.30
N LEU A 436 -11.60 -1.63 -25.12
CA LEU A 436 -10.17 -1.46 -25.31
C LEU A 436 -9.37 -2.35 -24.36
N TYR A 437 -9.75 -2.38 -23.07
CA TYR A 437 -9.12 -3.24 -22.08
C TYR A 437 -9.20 -4.72 -22.49
N ALA A 438 -10.40 -5.21 -22.82
CA ALA A 438 -10.61 -6.61 -23.21
C ALA A 438 -9.82 -6.98 -24.47
N ARG A 439 -9.84 -6.11 -25.49
CA ARG A 439 -9.09 -6.32 -26.72
C ARG A 439 -7.58 -6.33 -26.50
N ALA A 440 -7.06 -5.49 -25.60
CA ALA A 440 -5.64 -5.46 -25.27
C ALA A 440 -5.18 -6.75 -24.59
N VAL A 441 -5.98 -7.30 -23.66
CA VAL A 441 -5.71 -8.60 -23.03
C VAL A 441 -5.72 -9.72 -24.08
N GLU A 442 -6.76 -9.78 -24.92
CA GLU A 442 -6.86 -10.79 -25.98
C GLU A 442 -5.66 -10.76 -26.94
N VAL A 443 -5.24 -9.56 -27.36
CA VAL A 443 -4.07 -9.37 -28.22
C VAL A 443 -2.79 -9.81 -27.51
N LEU A 444 -2.60 -9.43 -26.25
CA LEU A 444 -1.41 -9.79 -25.48
C LEU A 444 -1.33 -11.32 -25.31
N ASP A 445 -2.44 -11.98 -24.96
CA ASP A 445 -2.53 -13.44 -24.88
C ASP A 445 -2.14 -14.10 -26.21
N ARG A 446 -2.71 -13.60 -27.32
CA ARG A 446 -2.45 -14.15 -28.65
C ARG A 446 -1.01 -13.99 -29.11
N GLU A 447 -0.39 -12.83 -28.90
CA GLU A 447 1.00 -12.60 -29.32
C GLU A 447 2.01 -13.31 -28.41
N SER A 448 1.67 -13.53 -27.15
CA SER A 448 2.53 -14.25 -26.19
C SER A 448 2.66 -15.75 -26.49
N VAL A 449 1.62 -16.37 -27.06
CA VAL A 449 1.66 -17.79 -27.47
C VAL A 449 2.60 -18.03 -28.66
N LYS A 450 2.92 -17.00 -29.45
CA LYS A 450 3.76 -17.11 -30.65
C LYS A 450 5.24 -16.92 -30.38
N VAL A 451 5.63 -16.41 -29.22
CA VAL A 451 7.03 -16.18 -28.86
C VAL A 451 7.54 -17.43 -28.14
N PRO A 452 8.27 -18.36 -28.80
CA PRO A 452 9.04 -19.34 -28.04
C PRO A 452 9.99 -18.58 -27.12
N PRO A 453 10.24 -19.04 -25.88
CA PRO A 453 11.06 -18.31 -24.92
C PRO A 453 12.38 -17.93 -25.57
N SER A 454 12.56 -16.63 -25.81
CA SER A 454 13.74 -16.11 -26.47
C SER A 454 14.95 -16.43 -25.60
N ARG A 455 15.97 -17.03 -26.21
CA ARG A 455 17.29 -17.21 -25.58
C ARG A 455 17.73 -15.87 -24.98
N PRO A 456 18.36 -15.86 -23.79
CA PRO A 456 18.81 -14.63 -23.16
C PRO A 456 19.70 -13.84 -24.12
N SER A 457 19.39 -12.55 -24.24
CA SER A 457 20.18 -11.55 -24.96
C SER A 457 21.65 -11.60 -24.53
N SER A 458 22.56 -11.55 -25.50
CA SER A 458 24.01 -11.76 -25.36
C SER A 458 24.79 -10.66 -24.64
N TRP A 459 24.22 -9.99 -23.64
CA TRP A 459 24.90 -8.97 -22.82
C TRP A 459 25.48 -9.49 -21.50
N MET A 460 25.48 -10.81 -21.29
CA MET A 460 26.28 -11.45 -20.24
C MET A 460 27.08 -12.62 -20.80
N GLN A 461 28.30 -12.34 -21.27
CA GLN A 461 29.37 -13.32 -21.21
C GLN A 461 30.42 -12.82 -20.22
N PRO A 462 30.56 -13.45 -19.03
CA PRO A 462 31.82 -13.45 -18.32
C PRO A 462 32.79 -14.34 -19.10
N GLY A 463 33.96 -13.79 -19.44
CA GLY A 463 35.02 -14.54 -20.09
C GLY A 463 35.41 -15.80 -19.31
N LEU A 464 35.59 -16.88 -20.05
CA LEU A 464 36.16 -18.14 -19.61
C LEU A 464 37.63 -17.99 -19.19
N SER A 465 37.95 -18.36 -17.95
CA SER A 465 39.04 -19.30 -17.56
C SER A 465 39.13 -19.33 -16.03
N GLY A 466 39.26 -20.44 -15.31
CA GLY A 466 39.50 -21.83 -15.65
C GLY A 466 39.47 -22.70 -14.38
N ARG A 467 39.14 -23.99 -14.57
CA ARG A 467 39.47 -25.20 -13.75
C ARG A 467 39.17 -25.12 -12.24
N ALA A 468 38.39 -26.00 -11.61
CA ALA A 468 38.61 -27.43 -11.49
C ALA A 468 37.56 -28.08 -10.55
N ARG A 469 36.94 -29.16 -11.03
CA ARG A 469 36.47 -30.38 -10.35
C ARG A 469 36.21 -30.41 -8.81
N ALA A 470 34.95 -30.76 -8.52
CA ALA A 470 34.48 -31.97 -7.82
C ALA A 470 34.54 -32.03 -6.27
N VAL A 471 33.41 -32.31 -5.62
CA VAL A 471 32.92 -33.66 -5.23
C VAL A 471 31.79 -33.49 -4.20
N VAL A 472 30.75 -34.30 -4.41
CA VAL A 472 29.62 -34.62 -3.53
C VAL A 472 30.06 -35.02 -2.11
N ARG A 473 29.46 -34.40 -1.09
CA ARG A 473 28.84 -35.07 0.05
C ARG A 473 27.91 -34.13 0.81
#